data_AF-A0A955CHN9-F1
#
_entry.id   AF-A0A955CHN9-F1
#
_cell.length_a   1.000
_cell.length_b   1.000
_cell.length_c   1.000
_cell.angle_alpha   90.00
_cell.angle_beta   90.00
_cell.angle_gamma   90.00
#
_symmetry.space_group_name_H-M   'P 1'
#
loop_
_entity.id
_entity.type
_entity.pdbx_description
1 polymer ?
#
loop_
_entity_poly.entity_id
_entity_poly.type
_entity_poly.pdbx_seq_one_letter_code
_entity_poly.pdbx_strand_id
1 'polypeptide(L)'
;MKWTTRVMFVSAALFSALLVTTAVEAQNWTPVWELGQPLRGWPLDGVGGGPDVDFVQEANVNPPPGDPNSPAVAQQADDDYYFAGVYPDPINTVANDEIAMERAFAGADNNLRIHFNLPANLDPDTRFRFVTEPFNLHTDAAVAPDPRYGVEVYFNGTLIGPETVVRQAELNTLITSLEFTAGDVGAIGGPGVDNVVDVVGINYNADGGGNWMGLDYHALETIPVPEPSGLCMILAGALWLWPFLSSAKK
;
A
#
# COMPACT_ATOMS: atom_id res chain seq x y z
N MET A 1 1.01 61.58 66.92
CA MET A 1 1.56 61.16 65.62
C MET A 1 1.68 59.63 65.65
N LYS A 2 0.67 58.91 65.16
CA LYS A 2 0.57 57.44 65.27
C LYS A 2 0.65 56.84 63.87
N TRP A 3 1.55 55.88 63.72
CA TRP A 3 1.87 55.17 62.48
C TRP A 3 0.78 54.14 62.16
N THR A 4 0.37 54.07 60.89
CA THR A 4 -0.51 53.02 60.35
C THR A 4 0.25 52.19 59.31
N THR A 5 0.46 50.92 59.62
CA THR A 5 1.04 49.88 58.77
C THR A 5 0.12 49.59 57.58
N ARG A 6 0.63 49.68 56.35
CA ARG A 6 -0.03 49.17 55.13
C ARG A 6 0.65 47.87 54.71
N VAL A 7 -0.13 46.81 54.64
CA VAL A 7 0.28 45.48 54.15
C VAL A 7 0.37 45.53 52.63
N MET A 8 1.54 45.17 52.08
CA MET A 8 1.77 44.94 50.66
C MET A 8 1.13 43.61 50.25
N PHE A 9 0.27 43.62 49.24
CA PHE A 9 -0.08 42.42 48.48
C PHE A 9 0.78 42.41 47.21
N VAL A 10 1.66 41.41 47.11
CA VAL A 10 2.43 41.09 45.91
C VAL A 10 1.59 40.12 45.09
N SER A 11 1.13 40.54 43.91
CA SER A 11 0.48 39.63 42.95
C SER A 11 1.56 38.93 42.13
N ALA A 12 1.72 37.62 42.34
CA ALA A 12 2.57 36.77 41.52
C ALA A 12 1.85 36.46 40.19
N ALA A 13 2.41 36.92 39.07
CA ALA A 13 1.98 36.49 37.75
C ALA A 13 2.60 35.12 37.44
N LEU A 14 1.78 34.06 37.40
CA LEU A 14 2.19 32.78 36.84
C LEU A 14 2.17 32.88 35.30
N PHE A 15 3.36 32.82 34.69
CA PHE A 15 3.50 32.49 33.27
C PHE A 15 3.42 30.97 33.13
N SER A 16 2.32 30.46 32.58
CA SER A 16 2.24 29.06 32.13
C SER A 16 2.85 28.98 30.74
N ALA A 17 4.02 28.34 30.61
CA ALA A 17 4.58 27.96 29.33
C ALA A 17 3.86 26.68 28.86
N LEU A 18 3.02 26.81 27.83
CA LEU A 18 2.39 25.66 27.16
C LEU A 18 3.45 25.00 26.27
N LEU A 19 4.05 23.91 26.75
CA LEU A 19 4.86 23.04 25.91
C LEU A 19 3.91 22.28 24.97
N VAL A 20 3.84 22.70 23.71
CA VAL A 20 3.20 21.89 22.66
C VAL A 20 4.20 20.82 22.25
N THR A 21 4.06 19.62 22.81
CA THR A 21 4.75 18.44 22.27
C THR A 21 3.92 17.97 21.09
N THR A 22 4.42 18.12 19.86
CA THR A 22 3.82 17.42 18.72
C THR A 22 4.14 15.94 18.90
N ALA A 23 3.17 15.16 19.38
CA ALA A 23 3.23 13.72 19.19
C ALA A 23 3.19 13.48 17.67
N VAL A 24 4.23 12.85 17.12
CA VAL A 24 4.14 12.27 15.79
C VAL A 24 3.18 11.10 15.95
N GLU A 25 1.94 11.25 15.51
CA GLU A 25 1.04 10.10 15.44
C GLU A 25 1.63 9.12 14.44
N ALA A 26 1.75 7.86 14.87
CA ALA A 26 2.08 6.78 13.96
C ALA A 26 1.00 6.74 12.88
N GLN A 27 1.41 6.85 11.64
CA GLN A 27 0.51 6.89 10.51
C GLN A 27 -0.08 5.49 10.30
N ASN A 28 -1.39 5.36 10.51
CA ASN A 28 -2.10 4.09 10.34
C ASN A 28 -2.41 3.85 8.86
N TRP A 29 -1.64 2.95 8.25
CA TRP A 29 -1.88 2.45 6.91
C TRP A 29 -2.93 1.34 6.94
N THR A 30 -3.81 1.33 5.95
CA THR A 30 -4.86 0.32 5.78
C THR A 30 -4.84 -0.22 4.36
N PRO A 31 -4.99 -1.53 4.14
CA PRO A 31 -5.05 -2.09 2.80
C PRO A 31 -6.22 -1.51 2.00
N VAL A 32 -5.92 -1.11 0.77
CA VAL A 32 -6.91 -0.90 -0.30
C VAL A 32 -7.32 -2.27 -0.85
N TRP A 33 -6.32 -3.12 -1.06
CA TRP A 33 -6.44 -4.52 -1.45
C TRP A 33 -5.19 -5.29 -1.00
N GLU A 34 -5.31 -6.61 -0.96
CA GLU A 34 -4.22 -7.54 -0.64
C GLU A 34 -4.29 -8.73 -1.59
N LEU A 35 -3.12 -9.24 -2.00
CA LEU A 35 -2.92 -10.51 -2.67
C LEU A 35 -2.14 -11.42 -1.73
N GLY A 36 -2.77 -12.53 -1.35
CA GLY A 36 -2.22 -13.45 -0.36
C GLY A 36 -2.21 -12.87 1.04
N GLN A 37 -1.37 -13.44 1.88
CA GLN A 37 -1.18 -13.00 3.26
C GLN A 37 0.29 -13.11 3.63
N PRO A 38 0.83 -12.16 4.42
CA PRO A 38 2.22 -12.23 4.81
C PRO A 38 2.51 -13.53 5.57
N LEU A 39 3.64 -14.17 5.26
CA LEU A 39 4.09 -15.41 5.89
C LEU A 39 3.15 -16.63 5.69
N ARG A 40 2.12 -16.54 4.84
CA ARG A 40 1.19 -17.66 4.59
C ARG A 40 1.82 -18.74 3.70
N GLY A 41 2.75 -18.36 2.81
CA GLY A 41 3.52 -19.28 1.98
C GLY A 41 2.66 -20.08 0.99
N TRP A 42 2.45 -19.51 -0.20
CA TRP A 42 1.84 -20.13 -1.40
C TRP A 42 0.82 -21.23 -1.10
N PRO A 43 -0.35 -20.88 -0.53
CA PRO A 43 -1.48 -21.79 -0.54
C PRO A 43 -1.78 -22.22 -1.99
N LEU A 44 -2.17 -23.48 -2.16
CA LEU A 44 -2.64 -24.06 -3.42
C LEU A 44 -4.00 -24.73 -3.14
N ASP A 45 -4.94 -23.95 -2.62
CA ASP A 45 -6.26 -24.46 -2.23
C ASP A 45 -7.29 -24.38 -3.38
N GLY A 46 -6.94 -23.65 -4.45
CA GLY A 46 -7.70 -23.51 -5.69
C GLY A 46 -8.98 -22.70 -5.53
N VAL A 47 -9.12 -21.93 -4.44
CA VAL A 47 -10.37 -21.25 -4.10
C VAL A 47 -10.13 -19.84 -3.56
N GLY A 48 -10.59 -18.85 -4.32
CA GLY A 48 -10.65 -17.45 -3.89
C GLY A 48 -9.53 -16.61 -4.49
N GLY A 49 -9.80 -15.31 -4.62
CA GLY A 49 -8.83 -14.31 -5.04
C GLY A 49 -8.51 -13.35 -3.92
N GLY A 50 -7.76 -12.28 -4.23
CA GLY A 50 -7.33 -11.31 -3.23
C GLY A 50 -6.49 -11.99 -2.15
N PRO A 51 -6.88 -11.88 -0.86
CA PRO A 51 -6.14 -12.51 0.24
C PRO A 51 -6.00 -14.05 0.16
N ASP A 52 -6.85 -14.71 -0.64
CA ASP A 52 -6.88 -16.16 -0.82
C ASP A 52 -6.30 -16.64 -2.16
N VAL A 53 -5.66 -15.75 -2.93
CA VAL A 53 -5.04 -16.11 -4.21
C VAL A 53 -4.01 -17.24 -4.07
N ASP A 54 -4.03 -18.16 -5.04
CA ASP A 54 -3.01 -19.19 -5.18
C ASP A 54 -1.82 -18.67 -6.01
N PHE A 55 -0.65 -18.65 -5.39
CA PHE A 55 0.60 -18.33 -6.07
C PHE A 55 1.16 -19.59 -6.75
N VAL A 56 0.95 -19.69 -8.07
CA VAL A 56 1.29 -20.88 -8.86
C VAL A 56 2.63 -20.72 -9.57
N GLN A 57 3.24 -21.86 -9.91
CA GLN A 57 4.51 -21.85 -10.63
C GLN A 57 4.38 -21.12 -11.97
N GLU A 58 5.35 -20.27 -12.23
CA GLU A 58 5.55 -19.48 -13.43
C GLU A 58 5.71 -20.32 -14.72
N ALA A 59 5.29 -19.73 -15.84
CA ALA A 59 5.36 -20.29 -17.18
C ALA A 59 6.47 -19.62 -18.00
N ASN A 60 6.11 -18.93 -19.10
CA ASN A 60 7.01 -18.09 -19.86
C ASN A 60 6.29 -16.76 -20.09
N VAL A 61 7.03 -15.65 -20.01
CA VAL A 61 6.66 -14.29 -20.42
C VAL A 61 5.37 -14.19 -21.24
N ASN A 62 4.34 -13.62 -20.62
CA ASN A 62 3.03 -13.41 -21.21
C ASN A 62 2.81 -11.92 -21.50
N PRO A 63 2.35 -11.53 -22.71
CA PRO A 63 2.06 -10.13 -23.01
C PRO A 63 0.75 -9.67 -22.36
N PRO A 64 0.65 -8.41 -21.90
CA PRO A 64 -0.62 -7.87 -21.42
C PRO A 64 -1.64 -7.77 -22.58
N PRO A 65 -2.95 -7.82 -22.29
CA PRO A 65 -3.55 -7.74 -20.95
C PRO A 65 -3.86 -9.10 -20.29
N GLY A 66 -3.19 -10.20 -20.66
CA GLY A 66 -3.46 -11.52 -20.05
C GLY A 66 -4.90 -12.04 -20.19
N ASP A 67 -5.23 -13.07 -19.42
CA ASP A 67 -6.57 -13.63 -19.23
C ASP A 67 -7.01 -13.43 -17.77
N PRO A 68 -8.10 -12.69 -17.50
CA PRO A 68 -8.58 -12.42 -16.14
C PRO A 68 -9.23 -13.65 -15.46
N ASN A 69 -8.90 -14.87 -15.90
CA ASN A 69 -9.40 -16.14 -15.38
C ASN A 69 -8.28 -17.18 -15.30
N SER A 70 -7.08 -16.77 -14.89
CA SER A 70 -5.94 -17.66 -14.74
C SER A 70 -6.28 -18.85 -13.83
N PRO A 71 -6.04 -20.09 -14.28
CA PRO A 71 -6.30 -21.27 -13.46
C PRO A 71 -5.24 -21.40 -12.37
N ALA A 72 -5.64 -21.90 -11.20
CA ALA A 72 -4.74 -22.28 -10.10
C ALA A 72 -3.95 -23.58 -10.41
N VAL A 73 -3.23 -23.59 -11.53
CA VAL A 73 -2.43 -24.70 -12.02
C VAL A 73 -1.06 -24.20 -12.40
N ALA A 74 -0.03 -24.92 -11.96
CA ALA A 74 1.36 -24.64 -12.32
C ALA A 74 1.52 -24.46 -13.84
N GLN A 75 2.22 -23.38 -14.21
CA GLN A 75 2.58 -22.99 -15.58
C GLN A 75 1.39 -22.65 -16.48
N GLN A 76 0.26 -22.26 -15.89
CA GLN A 76 -0.96 -21.91 -16.63
C GLN A 76 -1.57 -20.56 -16.25
N ALA A 77 -1.19 -19.98 -15.11
CA ALA A 77 -1.43 -18.55 -14.89
C ALA A 77 -0.52 -17.74 -15.81
N ASP A 78 -0.91 -16.50 -16.08
CA ASP A 78 -0.05 -15.54 -16.78
C ASP A 78 0.46 -14.44 -15.83
N ASP A 79 1.23 -13.52 -16.39
CA ASP A 79 1.87 -12.41 -15.70
C ASP A 79 0.88 -11.37 -15.16
N ASP A 80 -0.41 -11.45 -15.49
CA ASP A 80 -1.43 -10.46 -15.14
C ASP A 80 -2.38 -11.01 -14.05
N TYR A 81 -2.67 -10.20 -13.05
CA TYR A 81 -3.67 -10.49 -12.04
C TYR A 81 -4.72 -9.38 -11.99
N TYR A 82 -5.97 -9.72 -12.24
CA TYR A 82 -7.11 -8.80 -12.17
C TYR A 82 -7.91 -8.97 -10.89
N PHE A 83 -8.06 -7.85 -10.17
CA PHE A 83 -9.14 -7.72 -9.18
C PHE A 83 -10.50 -7.58 -9.86
N ALA A 84 -11.58 -7.90 -9.15
CA ALA A 84 -12.95 -7.66 -9.59
C ALA A 84 -13.14 -6.18 -9.96
N GLY A 85 -13.73 -5.94 -11.13
CA GLY A 85 -13.77 -4.59 -11.67
C GLY A 85 -14.33 -4.49 -13.08
N VAL A 86 -14.24 -3.28 -13.63
CA VAL A 86 -14.54 -2.97 -15.03
C VAL A 86 -13.30 -2.32 -15.62
N TYR A 87 -12.78 -2.91 -16.67
CA TYR A 87 -11.54 -2.53 -17.34
C TYR A 87 -11.82 -2.16 -18.81
N PRO A 88 -10.90 -1.47 -19.49
CA PRO A 88 -10.97 -1.24 -20.92
C PRO A 88 -11.08 -2.55 -21.74
N ASP A 89 -11.50 -2.42 -23.00
CA ASP A 89 -11.39 -3.52 -23.96
C ASP A 89 -9.92 -3.98 -24.07
N PRO A 90 -9.64 -5.30 -24.13
CA PRO A 90 -10.59 -6.40 -24.27
C PRO A 90 -11.11 -7.02 -22.95
N ILE A 91 -10.55 -6.64 -21.80
CA ILE A 91 -10.82 -7.29 -20.49
C ILE A 91 -12.26 -7.11 -20.04
N ASN A 92 -12.83 -5.91 -20.25
CA ASN A 92 -14.21 -5.61 -19.88
C ASN A 92 -14.48 -5.89 -18.39
N THR A 93 -15.54 -6.63 -18.05
CA THR A 93 -15.94 -6.88 -16.67
C THR A 93 -15.26 -8.13 -16.12
N VAL A 94 -14.57 -7.98 -14.99
CA VAL A 94 -14.05 -9.08 -14.17
C VAL A 94 -14.96 -9.21 -12.95
N ALA A 95 -15.66 -10.33 -12.84
CA ALA A 95 -16.75 -10.49 -11.86
C ALA A 95 -16.25 -10.80 -10.45
N ASN A 96 -15.12 -11.48 -10.33
CA ASN A 96 -14.49 -11.85 -9.07
C ASN A 96 -12.98 -11.66 -9.23
N ASP A 97 -12.30 -11.40 -8.12
CA ASP A 97 -10.83 -11.43 -8.08
C ASP A 97 -10.33 -12.77 -8.63
N GLU A 98 -9.27 -12.70 -9.43
CA GLU A 98 -8.66 -13.89 -9.99
C GLU A 98 -8.17 -14.85 -8.90
N ILE A 99 -8.19 -16.15 -9.20
CA ILE A 99 -7.87 -17.16 -8.19
C ILE A 99 -6.39 -17.54 -8.17
N ALA A 100 -5.62 -17.13 -9.17
CA ALA A 100 -4.23 -17.52 -9.32
C ALA A 100 -3.37 -16.40 -9.89
N MET A 101 -2.12 -16.34 -9.45
CA MET A 101 -1.08 -15.44 -9.95
C MET A 101 0.23 -16.22 -10.07
N GLU A 102 1.06 -15.89 -11.06
CA GLU A 102 2.43 -16.41 -11.07
C GLU A 102 3.22 -15.97 -9.84
N ARG A 103 4.01 -16.89 -9.29
CA ARG A 103 4.62 -16.74 -7.98
C ARG A 103 6.05 -16.25 -7.98
N ALA A 104 6.72 -16.20 -9.12
CA ALA A 104 8.16 -15.99 -9.15
C ALA A 104 8.63 -15.30 -10.42
N PHE A 105 9.73 -14.58 -10.27
CA PHE A 105 10.58 -14.21 -11.38
C PHE A 105 11.49 -15.38 -11.73
N ALA A 106 11.69 -15.67 -13.01
CA ALA A 106 12.56 -16.74 -13.49
C ALA A 106 13.17 -16.41 -14.85
N GLY A 107 14.51 -16.28 -14.90
CA GLY A 107 15.21 -16.11 -16.17
C GLY A 107 14.81 -14.81 -16.89
N ALA A 108 14.19 -14.93 -18.07
CA ALA A 108 13.69 -13.77 -18.82
C ALA A 108 12.33 -13.26 -18.29
N ASP A 109 11.65 -14.08 -17.49
CA ASP A 109 10.36 -13.79 -16.93
C ASP A 109 10.48 -13.01 -15.62
N ASN A 110 10.15 -11.73 -15.66
CA ASN A 110 10.51 -10.79 -14.59
C ASN A 110 9.46 -9.71 -14.39
N ASN A 111 8.25 -9.85 -14.93
CA ASN A 111 7.24 -8.82 -14.76
C ASN A 111 5.94 -9.45 -14.32
N LEU A 112 5.46 -9.05 -13.15
CA LEU A 112 4.15 -9.40 -12.64
C LEU A 112 3.31 -8.12 -12.57
N ARG A 113 2.08 -8.16 -13.07
CA ARG A 113 1.22 -6.99 -13.27
C ARG A 113 -0.08 -7.18 -12.50
N ILE A 114 -0.39 -6.25 -11.61
CA ILE A 114 -1.57 -6.32 -10.76
C ILE A 114 -2.52 -5.19 -11.16
N HIS A 115 -3.68 -5.55 -11.66
CA HIS A 115 -4.69 -4.67 -12.25
C HIS A 115 -5.86 -4.45 -11.30
N PHE A 116 -6.26 -3.19 -11.10
CA PHE A 116 -7.34 -2.82 -10.19
C PHE A 116 -8.02 -1.51 -10.56
N ASN A 117 -9.29 -1.38 -10.17
CA ASN A 117 -9.98 -0.11 -10.13
C ASN A 117 -9.77 0.60 -8.78
N LEU A 118 -9.75 1.93 -8.78
CA LEU A 118 -9.81 2.77 -7.57
C LEU A 118 -11.20 3.44 -7.46
N PRO A 119 -11.59 3.97 -6.28
CA PRO A 119 -12.86 4.66 -6.11
C PRO A 119 -13.05 5.82 -7.09
N ALA A 120 -14.25 6.00 -7.63
CA ALA A 120 -14.53 7.06 -8.63
C ALA A 120 -14.30 8.49 -8.10
N ASN A 121 -14.32 8.67 -6.78
CA ASN A 121 -14.04 9.93 -6.08
C ASN A 121 -12.61 10.00 -5.53
N LEU A 122 -11.65 9.29 -6.15
CA LEU A 122 -10.24 9.32 -5.79
C LEU A 122 -9.72 10.77 -5.77
N ASP A 123 -9.24 11.20 -4.61
CA ASP A 123 -8.55 12.49 -4.47
C ASP A 123 -7.11 12.34 -4.99
N PRO A 124 -6.62 13.21 -5.90
CA PRO A 124 -5.23 13.21 -6.34
C PRO A 124 -4.21 13.26 -5.20
N ASP A 125 -4.55 13.84 -4.05
CA ASP A 125 -3.68 13.92 -2.88
C ASP A 125 -3.76 12.67 -1.98
N THR A 126 -4.55 11.66 -2.37
CA THR A 126 -4.63 10.38 -1.64
C THR A 126 -3.25 9.73 -1.63
N ARG A 127 -2.73 9.46 -0.43
CA ARG A 127 -1.42 8.86 -0.22
C ARG A 127 -1.50 7.35 -0.24
N PHE A 128 -0.56 6.74 -0.92
CA PHE A 128 -0.41 5.30 -1.05
C PHE A 128 1.01 4.85 -0.76
N ARG A 129 1.14 3.56 -0.46
CA ARG A 129 2.39 2.81 -0.56
C ARG A 129 2.07 1.39 -1.05
N PHE A 130 3.03 0.77 -1.69
CA PHE A 130 2.97 -0.63 -2.09
C PHE A 130 3.85 -1.48 -1.18
N VAL A 131 3.40 -2.70 -0.90
CA VAL A 131 4.10 -3.68 -0.06
C VAL A 131 4.20 -5.00 -0.81
N THR A 132 5.33 -5.67 -0.72
CA THR A 132 5.51 -7.05 -1.22
C THR A 132 6.41 -7.87 -0.32
N GLU A 133 6.26 -9.20 -0.33
CA GLU A 133 7.07 -10.13 0.43
C GLU A 133 7.82 -11.11 -0.46
N PRO A 134 9.17 -11.11 -0.45
CA PRO A 134 9.97 -12.18 -1.02
C PRO A 134 9.88 -13.43 -0.16
N PHE A 135 9.51 -14.56 -0.77
CA PHE A 135 9.29 -15.81 -0.06
C PHE A 135 10.49 -16.75 -0.13
N ASN A 136 11.03 -16.95 -1.33
CA ASN A 136 12.14 -17.87 -1.56
C ASN A 136 13.08 -17.41 -2.67
N LEU A 137 14.27 -18.00 -2.70
CA LEU A 137 15.34 -17.61 -3.62
C LEU A 137 16.13 -18.85 -4.04
N HIS A 138 16.54 -18.89 -5.30
CA HIS A 138 17.46 -19.91 -5.80
C HIS A 138 18.84 -19.76 -5.16
N THR A 139 19.27 -20.77 -4.38
CA THR A 139 20.47 -20.71 -3.52
C THR A 139 21.50 -21.82 -3.78
N ASP A 140 21.41 -22.53 -4.91
CA ASP A 140 22.39 -23.56 -5.25
C ASP A 140 23.78 -22.94 -5.47
N ALA A 141 24.68 -23.11 -4.50
CA ALA A 141 26.01 -22.53 -4.50
C ALA A 141 26.90 -22.95 -5.69
N ALA A 142 26.56 -24.05 -6.40
CA ALA A 142 27.31 -24.45 -7.59
C ALA A 142 27.07 -23.52 -8.79
N VAL A 143 25.91 -22.86 -8.83
CA VAL A 143 25.46 -22.04 -9.97
C VAL A 143 25.07 -20.61 -9.57
N ALA A 144 24.81 -20.38 -8.29
CA ALA A 144 24.52 -19.09 -7.67
C ALA A 144 25.47 -18.87 -6.48
N PRO A 145 26.75 -18.55 -6.71
CA PRO A 145 27.72 -18.31 -5.63
C PRO A 145 27.42 -17.05 -4.80
N ASP A 146 26.58 -16.14 -5.31
CA ASP A 146 26.07 -14.97 -4.59
C ASP A 146 24.54 -14.87 -4.73
N PRO A 147 23.74 -15.74 -4.08
CA PRO A 147 22.30 -15.77 -4.26
C PRO A 147 21.65 -14.42 -3.98
N ARG A 148 21.13 -13.80 -5.05
CA ARG A 148 20.35 -12.57 -5.01
C ARG A 148 19.43 -12.42 -6.21
N TYR A 149 18.42 -11.58 -6.04
CA TYR A 149 17.57 -11.00 -7.07
C TYR A 149 17.27 -9.54 -6.69
N GLY A 150 16.93 -8.68 -7.65
CA GLY A 150 16.39 -7.34 -7.33
C GLY A 150 14.88 -7.27 -7.54
N VAL A 151 14.24 -6.34 -6.84
CA VAL A 151 12.81 -6.02 -7.00
C VAL A 151 12.66 -4.52 -7.18
N GLU A 152 12.06 -4.11 -8.30
CA GLU A 152 11.55 -2.76 -8.54
C GLU A 152 10.03 -2.77 -8.60
N VAL A 153 9.41 -1.63 -8.33
CA VAL A 153 7.95 -1.48 -8.38
C VAL A 153 7.57 -0.20 -9.10
N TYR A 154 6.65 -0.33 -10.05
CA TYR A 154 6.08 0.77 -10.82
C TYR A 154 4.57 0.82 -10.63
N PHE A 155 4.00 2.03 -10.63
CA PHE A 155 2.56 2.27 -10.65
C PHE A 155 2.22 3.06 -11.90
N ASN A 156 1.39 2.52 -12.78
CA ASN A 156 1.08 3.11 -14.09
C ASN A 156 2.34 3.57 -14.85
N GLY A 157 3.42 2.78 -14.79
CA GLY A 157 4.73 3.08 -15.39
C GLY A 157 5.59 4.11 -14.64
N THR A 158 5.14 4.65 -13.51
CA THR A 158 5.93 5.54 -12.64
C THR A 158 6.65 4.73 -11.57
N LEU A 159 7.98 4.87 -11.46
CA LEU A 159 8.78 4.17 -10.44
C LEU A 159 8.40 4.64 -9.02
N ILE A 160 7.91 3.72 -8.19
CA ILE A 160 7.54 3.98 -6.79
C ILE A 160 8.41 3.20 -5.78
N GLY A 161 9.00 2.09 -6.22
CA GLY A 161 9.91 1.27 -5.45
C GLY A 161 11.22 1.10 -6.23
N PRO A 162 12.28 1.87 -5.94
CA PRO A 162 13.59 1.61 -6.54
C PRO A 162 14.11 0.23 -6.12
N GLU A 163 15.08 -0.29 -6.88
CA GLU A 163 15.57 -1.65 -6.69
C GLU A 163 15.95 -1.94 -5.23
N THR A 164 15.29 -2.96 -4.66
CA THR A 164 15.71 -3.60 -3.42
C THR A 164 16.36 -4.94 -3.77
N VAL A 165 17.63 -5.09 -3.44
CA VAL A 165 18.35 -6.36 -3.61
C VAL A 165 17.94 -7.33 -2.49
N VAL A 166 17.31 -8.43 -2.88
CA VAL A 166 16.87 -9.50 -1.99
C VAL A 166 17.94 -10.58 -1.94
N ARG A 167 18.33 -10.95 -0.72
CA ARG A 167 19.15 -12.12 -0.41
C ARG A 167 18.38 -12.98 0.59
N GLN A 168 19.01 -14.05 1.08
CA GLN A 168 18.40 -14.93 2.07
C GLN A 168 17.96 -14.21 3.36
N ALA A 169 18.61 -13.11 3.73
CA ALA A 169 18.28 -12.37 4.95
C ALA A 169 17.01 -11.52 4.83
N GLU A 170 16.62 -11.17 3.60
CA GLU A 170 15.46 -10.35 3.28
C GLU A 170 14.20 -11.19 2.95
N LEU A 171 14.32 -12.52 2.91
CA LEU A 171 13.16 -13.40 2.74
C LEU A 171 12.22 -13.29 3.95
N ASN A 172 10.93 -13.43 3.71
CA ASN A 172 9.85 -13.32 4.71
C ASN A 172 9.89 -11.97 5.45
N THR A 173 10.30 -10.92 4.75
CA THR A 173 10.35 -9.55 5.23
C THR A 173 9.66 -8.65 4.21
N LEU A 174 8.76 -7.80 4.68
CA LEU A 174 8.04 -6.86 3.83
C LEU A 174 9.00 -5.84 3.23
N ILE A 175 9.02 -5.76 1.90
CA ILE A 175 9.58 -4.66 1.14
C ILE A 175 8.46 -3.63 0.93
N THR A 176 8.71 -2.40 1.34
CA THR A 176 7.75 -1.30 1.22
C THR A 176 8.30 -0.25 0.28
N SER A 177 7.47 0.21 -0.66
CA SER A 177 7.81 1.28 -1.59
C SER A 177 8.03 2.62 -0.86
N LEU A 178 8.51 3.62 -1.60
CA LEU A 178 8.32 4.99 -1.16
C LEU A 178 6.83 5.31 -1.11
N GLU A 179 6.47 6.28 -0.29
CA GLU A 179 5.14 6.87 -0.32
C GLU A 179 4.96 7.74 -1.57
N PHE A 180 3.77 7.69 -2.16
CA PHE A 180 3.39 8.49 -3.31
C PHE A 180 1.92 8.94 -3.20
N THR A 181 1.54 9.98 -3.94
CA THR A 181 0.13 10.36 -4.08
C THR A 181 -0.49 9.75 -5.35
N ALA A 182 -1.80 9.65 -5.39
CA ALA A 182 -2.55 9.26 -6.58
C ALA A 182 -2.15 10.11 -7.81
N GLY A 183 -1.99 11.42 -7.62
CA GLY A 183 -1.59 12.36 -8.66
C GLY A 183 -0.16 12.13 -9.19
N ASP A 184 0.78 11.79 -8.31
CA ASP A 184 2.19 11.57 -8.69
C ASP A 184 2.36 10.43 -9.70
N VAL A 185 1.51 9.41 -9.59
CA VAL A 185 1.56 8.19 -10.41
C VAL A 185 0.49 8.16 -11.48
N GLY A 186 -0.26 9.26 -11.66
CA GLY A 186 -1.36 9.32 -12.62
C GLY A 186 -2.46 8.28 -12.37
N ALA A 187 -2.72 7.95 -11.11
CA ALA A 187 -3.82 7.07 -10.74
C ALA A 187 -5.16 7.71 -11.09
N ILE A 188 -6.05 6.92 -11.69
CA ILE A 188 -7.39 7.40 -12.08
C ILE A 188 -8.44 6.51 -11.39
N GLY A 189 -9.43 7.15 -10.78
CA GLY A 189 -10.54 6.47 -10.13
C GLY A 189 -11.68 6.13 -11.09
N GLY A 190 -12.45 5.10 -10.74
CA GLY A 190 -13.71 4.74 -11.38
C GLY A 190 -13.65 3.51 -12.28
N PRO A 191 -14.83 3.01 -12.69
CA PRO A 191 -14.93 1.85 -13.60
C PRO A 191 -14.47 2.22 -15.02
N GLY A 192 -13.95 1.23 -15.75
CA GLY A 192 -13.44 1.38 -17.11
C GLY A 192 -12.03 1.96 -17.18
N VAL A 193 -11.34 2.03 -16.05
CA VAL A 193 -9.96 2.51 -15.91
C VAL A 193 -9.11 1.37 -15.38
N ASP A 194 -7.96 1.15 -15.99
CA ASP A 194 -6.98 0.18 -15.52
C ASP A 194 -5.85 0.92 -14.79
N ASN A 195 -5.76 0.73 -13.47
CA ASN A 195 -4.52 1.06 -12.75
C ASN A 195 -3.75 -0.23 -12.58
N VAL A 196 -2.45 -0.16 -12.85
CA VAL A 196 -1.56 -1.32 -12.82
C VAL A 196 -0.37 -1.05 -11.90
N VAL A 197 -0.03 -2.04 -11.09
CA VAL A 197 1.27 -2.13 -10.42
C VAL A 197 2.10 -3.20 -11.11
N ASP A 198 3.24 -2.80 -11.66
CA ASP A 198 4.26 -3.73 -12.18
C ASP A 198 5.28 -4.01 -11.07
N VAL A 199 5.42 -5.28 -10.68
CA VAL A 199 6.49 -5.76 -9.81
C VAL A 199 7.54 -6.41 -10.70
N VAL A 200 8.72 -5.79 -10.76
CA VAL A 200 9.75 -6.10 -11.75
C VAL A 200 10.96 -6.75 -11.09
N GLY A 201 11.33 -7.93 -11.57
CA GLY A 201 12.51 -8.66 -11.16
C GLY A 201 13.79 -8.18 -11.86
N ILE A 202 14.84 -7.88 -11.10
CA ILE A 202 16.19 -7.63 -11.64
C ILE A 202 17.02 -8.89 -11.53
N ASN A 203 17.27 -9.50 -12.69
CA ASN A 203 17.97 -10.77 -12.78
C ASN A 203 19.51 -10.58 -12.65
N TYR A 204 20.10 -11.24 -11.64
CA TYR A 204 21.55 -11.25 -11.39
C TYR A 204 22.24 -12.56 -11.77
N ASN A 205 21.57 -13.47 -12.48
CA ASN A 205 22.09 -14.79 -12.85
C ASN A 205 23.47 -14.73 -13.51
N ALA A 206 23.67 -13.79 -14.43
CA ALA A 206 24.94 -13.60 -15.13
C ALA A 206 26.09 -13.16 -14.19
N ASP A 207 25.76 -12.62 -13.02
CA ASP A 207 26.68 -12.14 -11.99
C ASP A 207 26.73 -13.07 -10.75
N GLY A 208 26.29 -14.33 -10.91
CA GLY A 208 26.28 -15.33 -9.84
C GLY A 208 25.07 -15.27 -8.90
N GLY A 209 24.03 -14.52 -9.26
CA GLY A 209 22.74 -14.46 -8.58
C GLY A 209 21.85 -15.69 -8.81
N GLY A 210 20.66 -15.67 -8.23
CA GLY A 210 19.69 -16.74 -8.36
C GLY A 210 19.13 -16.88 -9.79
N ASN A 211 18.61 -18.06 -10.14
CA ASN A 211 17.92 -18.27 -11.41
C ASN A 211 16.47 -17.76 -11.35
N TRP A 212 15.91 -17.77 -10.13
CA TRP A 212 14.55 -17.39 -9.82
C TRP A 212 14.44 -16.87 -8.39
N MET A 213 13.37 -16.12 -8.13
CA MET A 213 12.96 -15.66 -6.80
C MET A 213 11.44 -15.63 -6.73
N GLY A 214 10.89 -16.15 -5.65
CA GLY A 214 9.46 -16.19 -5.41
C GLY A 214 8.95 -15.09 -4.48
N LEU A 215 7.71 -14.68 -4.68
CA LEU A 215 6.96 -13.68 -3.92
C LEU A 215 5.64 -14.31 -3.45
N ASP A 216 5.17 -14.03 -2.23
CA ASP A 216 3.93 -14.63 -1.70
C ASP A 216 2.93 -13.62 -1.11
N TYR A 217 3.21 -12.32 -1.25
CA TYR A 217 2.30 -11.26 -0.83
C TYR A 217 2.51 -9.97 -1.63
N HIS A 218 1.40 -9.30 -1.94
CA HIS A 218 1.35 -7.93 -2.46
C HIS A 218 0.20 -7.15 -1.81
N ALA A 219 0.41 -5.86 -1.54
CA ALA A 219 -0.68 -5.00 -1.09
C ALA A 219 -0.47 -3.56 -1.55
N LEU A 220 -1.57 -2.90 -1.89
CA LEU A 220 -1.63 -1.45 -1.95
C LEU A 220 -2.29 -0.97 -0.67
N GLU A 221 -1.64 -0.06 0.05
CA GLU A 221 -2.15 0.50 1.28
C GLU A 221 -2.34 2.01 1.15
N THR A 222 -3.32 2.55 1.85
CA THR A 222 -3.59 3.98 1.92
C THR A 222 -3.68 4.44 3.37
N ILE A 223 -3.55 5.74 3.57
CA ILE A 223 -3.86 6.36 4.85
C ILE A 223 -5.29 6.89 4.74
N PRO A 224 -6.21 6.43 5.59
CA PRO A 224 -7.55 7.01 5.62
C PRO A 224 -7.43 8.52 5.85
N VAL A 225 -8.09 9.32 5.01
CA VAL A 225 -8.31 10.73 5.33
C VAL A 225 -9.07 10.74 6.66
N PRO A 226 -8.56 11.35 7.73
CA PRO A 226 -9.32 11.43 8.96
C PRO A 226 -10.62 12.17 8.65
N GLU A 227 -11.75 11.47 8.80
CA GLU A 227 -13.08 12.09 8.79
C GLU A 227 -12.97 13.37 9.64
N PRO A 228 -13.51 14.53 9.19
CA PRO A 228 -13.41 15.75 9.96
C PRO A 228 -13.97 15.47 11.35
N SER A 229 -13.06 15.38 12.33
CA SER A 229 -13.41 14.95 13.67
C SER A 229 -14.57 15.83 14.14
N GLY A 230 -15.65 15.21 14.64
CA GLY A 230 -16.86 15.93 15.05
C GLY A 230 -16.63 17.07 16.04
N LEU A 231 -15.44 17.13 16.66
CA LEU A 231 -14.93 18.25 17.45
C LEU A 231 -14.84 19.58 16.68
N CYS A 232 -14.50 19.58 15.39
CA CYS A 232 -14.43 20.79 14.59
C CYS A 232 -15.83 21.36 14.29
N MET A 233 -16.83 20.48 14.14
CA MET A 233 -18.24 20.86 13.98
C MET A 233 -18.86 21.41 15.26
N ILE A 234 -18.43 20.95 16.44
CA ILE A 234 -18.91 21.46 17.74
C ILE A 234 -18.41 22.88 18.01
N LEU A 235 -17.18 23.22 17.61
CA LEU A 235 -16.63 24.57 17.77
C LEU A 235 -17.27 25.61 16.82
N ALA A 236 -17.67 25.21 15.62
CA ALA A 236 -18.40 26.09 14.69
C ALA A 236 -19.86 26.35 15.14
N GLY A 237 -20.52 25.37 15.76
CA GLY A 237 -21.88 25.53 16.29
C GLY A 237 -21.98 26.34 17.58
N ALA A 238 -20.92 26.39 18.39
CA ALA A 238 -20.90 27.11 19.67
C ALA A 238 -20.79 28.64 19.51
N LEU A 239 -20.38 29.16 18.34
CA LEU A 239 -20.30 30.61 18.10
C LEU A 239 -21.64 31.27 17.72
N TRP A 240 -22.69 30.49 17.44
CA TRP A 240 -24.00 31.03 17.00
C TRP A 240 -25.12 30.93 18.04
N LEU A 241 -24.89 30.31 19.20
CA LEU A 241 -25.88 30.14 20.27
C LEU A 241 -25.49 30.87 21.55
N TRP A 242 -25.16 32.16 21.43
CA TRP A 242 -25.13 33.08 22.57
C TRP A 242 -26.41 33.94 22.57
N PRO A 243 -27.56 33.45 23.07
CA PRO A 243 -28.74 34.28 23.12
C PRO A 243 -28.65 35.23 24.33
N PHE A 244 -28.84 36.51 24.05
CA PHE A 244 -29.63 37.47 24.82
C PHE A 244 -30.24 36.92 26.12
N LEU A 245 -29.48 36.98 27.22
CA LEU A 245 -29.96 36.82 28.59
C LEU A 245 -29.60 38.09 29.37
N SER A 246 -30.41 39.11 29.17
CA SER A 246 -30.48 40.35 29.98
C SER A 246 -31.67 41.13 29.42
N SER A 247 -32.74 41.49 30.14
CA SER A 247 -33.05 41.49 31.56
C SER A 247 -34.58 41.69 31.63
N ALA A 248 -35.28 40.84 32.38
CA ALA A 248 -36.64 41.14 32.84
C ALA A 248 -36.63 41.05 34.37
N LYS A 249 -36.40 42.19 35.03
CA LYS A 249 -36.87 42.44 36.39
C LYS A 249 -37.57 43.79 36.42
N LYS A 250 -38.71 43.77 37.10
CA LYS A 250 -39.76 44.79 37.25
C LYS A 250 -39.25 46.17 37.60
#